data_AF-E1YBR5-F1
#
_entry.id   AF-E1YBR5-F1
#
_cell.length_a   1.000
_cell.length_b   1.000
_cell.length_c   1.000
_cell.angle_alpha   90.00
_cell.angle_beta   90.00
_cell.angle_gamma   90.00
#
_symmetry.space_group_name_H-M   'P 1'
#
loop_
_entity.id
_entity.type
_entity.pdbx_description
1 polymer ?
#
loop_
_entity_poly.entity_id
_entity_poly.type
_entity_poly.pdbx_seq_one_letter_code
_entity_poly.pdbx_strand_id
1 'polypeptide(L)'
;MPFDPDMDKMLKQWRCEETGLVISINRYGEGEAKLQIGPRVFIKKDGNESQRKAGRLTIEDLMWFYEIIDEVKDELSKLAVPK
;
A
#
# COMPACT_ATOMS: atom_id res chain seq x y z
N MET A 1 -13.79 10.20 -16.29
CA MET A 1 -13.23 11.47 -15.78
C MET A 1 -11.71 11.32 -15.70
N PRO A 2 -10.93 12.38 -15.93
CA PRO A 2 -9.49 12.33 -15.70
C PRO A 2 -9.20 12.03 -14.22
N PHE A 3 -8.02 11.46 -13.96
CA PHE A 3 -7.54 11.23 -12.61
C PHE A 3 -7.27 12.57 -11.91
N ASP A 4 -7.79 12.73 -10.70
CA ASP A 4 -7.55 13.85 -9.81
C ASP A 4 -6.71 13.37 -8.59
N PRO A 5 -5.44 13.79 -8.47
CA PRO A 5 -4.58 13.39 -7.36
C PRO A 5 -5.14 13.75 -5.98
N ASP A 6 -5.90 14.85 -5.86
CA ASP A 6 -6.41 15.31 -4.56
C ASP A 6 -7.55 14.42 -4.04
N MET A 7 -8.14 13.64 -4.94
CA MET A 7 -9.20 12.68 -4.63
C MET A 7 -8.64 11.32 -4.20
N ASP A 8 -7.37 11.01 -4.46
CA ASP A 8 -6.75 9.74 -4.08
C ASP A 8 -6.15 9.82 -2.68
N LYS A 9 -6.83 9.21 -1.70
CA LYS A 9 -6.45 9.26 -0.29
C LYS A 9 -5.94 7.92 0.20
N MET A 10 -4.75 7.93 0.79
CA MET A 10 -4.24 6.79 1.56
C MET A 10 -4.89 6.78 2.95
N LEU A 11 -5.56 5.68 3.28
CA LEU A 11 -6.32 5.51 4.53
C LEU A 11 -5.48 4.81 5.61
N LYS A 12 -4.68 3.82 5.23
CA LYS A 12 -3.76 3.09 6.12
C LYS A 12 -2.57 2.56 5.32
N GLN A 13 -1.41 2.43 5.95
CA GLN A 13 -0.22 1.85 5.33
C GLN A 13 0.56 0.94 6.29
N TRP A 14 1.26 -0.03 5.71
CA TRP A 14 2.29 -0.86 6.31
C TRP A 14 3.54 -0.77 5.44
N ARG A 15 4.72 -0.77 6.05
CA ARG A 15 6.01 -0.77 5.35
C ARG A 15 6.84 -1.95 5.84
N CYS A 16 7.38 -2.71 4.89
CA CYS A 16 8.43 -3.67 5.17
C CYS A 16 9.74 -2.91 5.37
N GLU A 17 10.30 -2.93 6.58
CA GLU A 17 11.56 -2.25 6.87
C GLU A 17 12.76 -2.88 6.13
N GLU A 18 12.67 -4.16 5.79
CA GLU A 18 13.73 -4.90 5.09
C GLU A 18 13.75 -4.60 3.59
N THR A 19 12.61 -4.71 2.91
CA THR A 19 12.55 -4.58 1.44
C THR A 19 12.07 -3.21 0.96
N GLY A 20 11.52 -2.42 1.89
CA GLY A 20 10.87 -1.14 1.59
C GLY A 20 9.49 -1.28 0.96
N LEU A 21 8.94 -2.49 0.80
CA LEU A 21 7.60 -2.70 0.23
C LEU A 21 6.53 -2.00 1.07
N VAL A 22 5.69 -1.21 0.42
CA VAL A 22 4.53 -0.59 1.05
C VAL A 22 3.26 -1.35 0.67
N ILE A 23 2.46 -1.69 1.67
CA ILE A 23 1.08 -2.13 1.50
C ILE A 23 0.19 -1.02 2.02
N SER A 24 -0.85 -0.65 1.29
CA SER A 24 -1.72 0.45 1.69
C SER A 24 -3.17 0.20 1.31
N ILE A 25 -4.08 0.85 2.01
CA ILE A 25 -5.48 0.94 1.61
C ILE A 25 -5.73 2.35 1.13
N ASN A 26 -6.20 2.48 -0.11
CA ASN A 26 -6.47 3.76 -0.76
C ASN A 26 -7.95 3.87 -1.12
N ARG A 27 -8.45 5.11 -1.17
CA ARG A 27 -9.79 5.41 -1.63
C ARG A 27 -9.77 6.63 -2.52
N TYR A 28 -10.36 6.49 -3.70
CA TYR A 28 -10.57 7.59 -4.63
C TYR A 28 -11.95 8.20 -4.43
N GLY A 29 -12.01 9.44 -3.93
CA GLY A 29 -13.25 10.14 -3.60
C GLY A 29 -14.12 9.37 -2.62
N GLU A 30 -15.40 9.22 -2.94
CA GLU A 30 -16.37 8.42 -2.16
C GLU A 30 -16.47 6.97 -2.66
N GLY A 31 -15.51 6.53 -3.48
CA GLY A 31 -15.48 5.17 -4.03
C GLY A 31 -15.12 4.09 -3.00
N GLU A 32 -15.04 2.86 -3.49
CA GLU A 32 -14.62 1.69 -2.71
C GLU A 32 -13.16 1.81 -2.26
N ALA A 33 -12.89 1.50 -0.99
CA ALA A 33 -11.53 1.37 -0.48
C ALA A 33 -10.87 0.13 -1.09
N LYS A 34 -9.60 0.25 -1.50
CA LYS A 34 -8.88 -0.82 -2.22
C LYS A 34 -7.51 -1.03 -1.63
N LEU A 35 -7.08 -2.29 -1.61
CA LEU A 35 -5.71 -2.67 -1.32
C LEU A 35 -4.79 -2.25 -2.48
N GLN A 36 -3.70 -1.58 -2.17
CA GLN A 36 -2.59 -1.31 -3.05
C GLN A 36 -1.33 -2.03 -2.54
N ILE A 37 -0.65 -2.72 -3.46
CA ILE A 37 0.63 -3.39 -3.23
C ILE A 37 1.72 -2.59 -3.95
N GLY A 38 2.56 -1.89 -3.20
CA GLY A 38 3.59 -0.96 -3.65
C GLY A 38 3.31 0.51 -3.32
N PRO A 39 4.21 1.45 -3.69
CA PRO A 39 5.58 1.31 -4.21
C PRO A 39 6.57 0.73 -3.17
N ARG A 40 7.84 0.53 -3.56
CA ARG A 40 8.92 0.36 -2.58
C ARG A 40 9.51 1.73 -2.22
N VAL A 41 9.67 1.98 -0.93
CA VAL A 41 10.33 3.17 -0.39
C VAL A 41 11.74 2.81 0.03
N PHE A 42 12.72 3.55 -0.47
CA PHE A 42 14.13 3.40 -0.09
C PHE A 42 14.72 4.75 0.28
N ILE A 43 15.71 4.73 1.18
CA ILE A 43 16.46 5.91 1.60
C ILE A 43 17.66 6.09 0.66
N LYS A 44 17.78 7.26 0.06
CA LYS A 44 18.94 7.63 -0.76
C LYS A 44 20.14 7.97 0.12
N LYS A 45 21.33 8.08 -0.49
CA LYS A 45 22.57 8.45 0.22
C LYS A 45 22.51 9.81 0.92
N ASP A 46 21.64 10.70 0.46
CA ASP A 46 21.40 12.03 1.04
C ASP A 46 20.36 12.00 2.20
N GLY A 47 19.86 10.81 2.57
CA GLY A 47 18.87 10.62 3.62
C GLY A 47 17.42 10.82 3.16
N ASN A 48 17.17 11.25 1.92
CA ASN A 48 15.82 11.46 1.42
C ASN A 48 15.16 10.15 0.98
N GLU A 49 13.86 10.03 1.23
CA GLU A 49 13.07 8.90 0.75
C GLU A 49 12.75 9.03 -0.74
N SER A 50 12.70 7.89 -1.42
CA SER A 50 12.34 7.79 -2.82
C SER A 50 11.48 6.57 -3.06
N GLN A 51 10.56 6.68 -4.02
CA GLN A 51 9.66 5.60 -4.38
C GLN A 51 10.07 4.93 -5.70
N ARG A 52 9.93 3.61 -5.79
CA ARG A 52 9.99 2.82 -7.02
C ARG A 52 8.74 1.96 -7.13
N LYS A 53 8.30 1.64 -8.35
CA LYS A 53 7.19 0.69 -8.55
C LYS A 53 7.47 -0.60 -7.78
N ALA A 54 6.46 -1.18 -7.11
CA ALA A 54 6.63 -2.47 -6.43
C ALA A 54 7.08 -3.57 -7.39
N GLY A 55 6.64 -3.52 -8.66
CA GLY A 55 7.10 -4.44 -9.69
C GLY A 55 6.93 -5.91 -9.28
N ARG A 56 7.98 -6.71 -9.45
CA ARG A 56 8.01 -8.14 -9.07
C ARG A 56 8.35 -8.25 -7.58
N LEU A 57 7.51 -8.97 -6.84
CA LEU A 57 7.73 -9.27 -5.43
C LEU A 57 8.76 -10.40 -5.30
N THR A 58 9.68 -10.27 -4.35
CA THR A 58 10.59 -11.36 -3.99
C THR A 58 9.90 -12.36 -3.05
N ILE A 59 10.59 -13.44 -2.66
CA ILE A 59 10.01 -14.38 -1.69
C ILE A 59 9.89 -13.72 -0.31
N GLU A 60 10.83 -12.86 0.07
CA GLU A 60 10.82 -12.11 1.31
C GLU A 60 9.62 -11.18 1.38
N ASP A 61 9.31 -10.47 0.29
CA ASP A 61 8.10 -9.65 0.18
C ASP A 61 6.82 -10.47 0.36
N LEU A 62 6.77 -11.65 -0.27
CA LEU A 62 5.59 -12.52 -0.19
C LEU A 62 5.41 -13.09 1.22
N MET A 63 6.50 -13.50 1.86
CA MET A 63 6.49 -14.01 3.24
C MET A 63 6.03 -12.92 4.20
N TRP A 64 6.60 -11.72 4.11
CA TRP A 64 6.16 -10.58 4.93
C TRP A 64 4.70 -10.20 4.66
N PHE A 65 4.29 -10.18 3.39
CA PHE A 65 2.89 -9.91 3.07
C PHE A 65 1.95 -10.96 3.69
N TYR A 66 2.34 -12.24 3.66
CA TYR A 66 1.59 -13.33 4.28
C TYR A 66 1.47 -13.19 5.80
N GLU A 67 2.49 -12.67 6.47
CA GLU A 67 2.46 -12.39 7.91
C GLU A 67 1.42 -11.30 8.28
N ILE A 68 1.19 -10.32 7.41
CA ILE A 68 0.27 -9.19 7.68
C ILE A 68 -1.10 -9.33 7.00
N ILE A 69 -1.30 -10.36 6.15
CA ILE A 69 -2.46 -10.41 5.24
C ILE A 69 -3.80 -10.44 5.97
N ASP A 70 -3.87 -11.09 7.13
CA ASP A 70 -5.09 -11.14 7.94
C ASP A 70 -5.42 -9.77 8.53
N GLU A 71 -4.44 -9.02 9.02
CA GLU A 71 -4.65 -7.64 9.49
C GLU A 71 -5.13 -6.75 8.34
N VAL A 72 -4.48 -6.85 7.18
CA VAL A 72 -4.86 -6.09 5.98
C VAL A 72 -6.31 -6.39 5.58
N LYS A 73 -6.68 -7.68 5.58
CA LYS A 73 -8.05 -8.13 5.29
C LYS A 73 -9.05 -7.54 6.28
N ASP A 74 -8.76 -7.60 7.58
CA ASP A 74 -9.65 -7.10 8.62
C ASP A 74 -9.85 -5.58 8.52
N GLU A 75 -8.78 -4.83 8.29
CA GLU A 75 -8.82 -3.37 8.11
C GLU A 75 -9.57 -2.97 6.85
N LEU A 76 -9.35 -3.67 5.73
CA LEU A 76 -10.08 -3.42 4.50
C LEU A 76 -11.57 -3.75 4.66
N SER A 77 -11.90 -4.83 5.37
CA SER A 77 -13.29 -5.25 5.59
C SER A 77 -14.08 -4.23 6.42
N LYS A 78 -13.44 -3.55 7.38
CA LYS A 78 -14.06 -2.43 8.14
C LYS A 78 -14.37 -1.23 7.24
N LEU A 79 -13.62 -1.05 6.17
CA LEU A 79 -13.74 0.07 5.23
C LEU A 79 -14.60 -0.25 4.01
N ALA A 80 -14.87 -1.54 3.78
CA ALA A 80 -15.73 -2.02 2.71
C ALA A 80 -17.19 -1.74 3.08
N VAL A 81 -17.87 -0.95 2.25
CA VAL A 81 -19.31 -0.76 2.37
C VAL A 81 -19.98 -1.97 1.68
N PRO A 82 -20.93 -2.67 2.32
CA PRO A 82 -21.70 -3.72 1.67
C PRO A 82 -22.33 -3.21 0.38
N LYS A 83 -22.25 -4.00 -0.70
CA LYS A 83 -22.88 -3.69 -2.00
C LYS A 83 -24.37 -4.03 -1.98
#